data_AF-A0A3M6JXJ2-F1
#
_entry.id   AF-A0A3M6JXJ2-F1
#
_cell.length_a   1.000
_cell.length_b   1.000
_cell.length_c   1.000
_cell.angle_alpha   90.00
_cell.angle_beta   90.00
_cell.angle_gamma   90.00
#
_symmetry.space_group_name_H-M   'P 1'
#
loop_
_entity.id
_entity.type
_entity.pdbx_description
1 polymer ?
#
loop_
_entity_poly.entity_id
_entity_poly.type
_entity_poly.pdbx_seq_one_letter_code
_entity_poly.pdbx_strand_id
1 'polypeptide(L)' 'MAVICNTCGLPEDLCACGELAKDSTKIIIRLETRRFKKKGTMIEGLDPKLNNLETVA' A
#
# COMPACT_ATOMS: atom_id res chain seq x y z
N MET A 1 -13.05 8.76 -29.12
CA MET A 1 -11.83 7.95 -29.11
C MET A 1 -11.78 7.27 -27.75
N ALA A 2 -11.76 5.95 -27.70
CA ALA A 2 -11.70 5.22 -26.43
C ALA A 2 -10.37 5.53 -25.75
N VAL A 3 -10.41 5.93 -24.49
CA VAL A 3 -9.20 6.12 -23.69
C VAL A 3 -8.66 4.72 -23.39
N ILE A 4 -7.45 4.46 -23.84
CA ILE A 4 -6.77 3.18 -23.69
C ILE A 4 -5.76 3.32 -22.58
N CYS A 5 -5.74 2.38 -21.65
CA CYS A 5 -4.75 2.38 -20.58
C CYS A 5 -3.35 2.10 -21.14
N ASN A 6 -2.37 2.98 -20.90
CA ASN A 6 -0.99 2.80 -21.34
C ASN A 6 -0.26 1.64 -20.66
N THR A 7 -0.81 1.12 -19.56
CA THR A 7 -0.19 0.07 -18.74
C THR A 7 -0.64 -1.33 -19.17
N CYS A 8 -1.91 -1.49 -19.55
CA CYS A 8 -2.49 -2.78 -19.93
C CYS A 8 -3.05 -2.84 -21.37
N GLY A 9 -3.18 -1.72 -22.08
CA GLY A 9 -3.70 -1.66 -23.44
C GLY A 9 -5.20 -1.95 -23.58
N LEU A 10 -5.91 -2.14 -22.46
CA LEU A 10 -7.36 -2.34 -22.45
C LEU A 10 -8.09 -0.98 -22.48
N PRO A 11 -9.30 -0.93 -23.06
CA PRO A 11 -10.22 0.19 -22.88
C PRO A 11 -10.45 0.45 -21.39
N GLU A 12 -10.59 1.72 -20.99
CA GLU A 12 -10.82 2.09 -19.57
C GLU A 12 -11.94 1.30 -18.90
N ASP A 13 -13.00 0.96 -19.64
CA ASP A 13 -14.15 0.18 -19.16
C ASP A 13 -13.79 -1.24 -18.64
N LEU A 14 -12.64 -1.79 -19.04
CA LEU A 14 -12.16 -3.12 -18.63
C LEU A 14 -10.82 -3.04 -17.88
N CYS A 15 -10.33 -1.85 -17.57
CA CYS A 15 -9.02 -1.64 -16.98
C CYS A 15 -9.03 -1.95 -15.47
N ALA A 16 -8.49 -3.10 -15.08
CA ALA A 16 -8.31 -3.48 -13.67
C ALA A 16 -6.95 -3.03 -13.08
N CYS A 17 -6.13 -2.30 -13.86
CA CYS A 17 -4.76 -1.93 -13.49
C CYS A 17 -4.69 -1.11 -12.17
N GLY A 18 -5.73 -0.34 -11.84
CA GLY A 18 -5.83 0.39 -10.56
C GLY A 18 -6.20 -0.48 -9.35
N GLU A 19 -6.99 -1.53 -9.55
CA GLU A 19 -7.41 -2.44 -8.47
C GLU A 19 -6.27 -3.39 -8.09
N LEU A 20 -5.56 -3.93 -9.09
CA LEU A 20 -4.38 -4.78 -8.91
C LEU A 20 -3.29 -4.10 -8.06
N ALA A 21 -3.09 -2.79 -8.24
CA ALA A 21 -2.10 -2.05 -7.46
C ALA A 21 -2.48 -1.98 -5.97
N LYS A 22 -3.78 -1.82 -5.65
CA LYS A 22 -4.27 -1.79 -4.26
C LYS A 22 -4.17 -3.17 -3.60
N ASP A 23 -4.51 -4.23 -4.31
CA ASP A 23 -4.46 -5.60 -3.81
C ASP A 23 -3.06 -6.07 -3.45
N SER A 24 -2.02 -5.50 -4.08
CA SER A 24 -0.63 -5.88 -3.82
C SER A 24 -0.07 -5.40 -2.46
N THR A 25 -0.78 -4.49 -1.77
CA THR A 25 -0.29 -3.94 -0.50
C THR A 25 -0.63 -4.85 0.69
N LYS A 26 0.41 -5.38 1.35
CA LYS A 26 0.29 -6.24 2.54
C LYS A 26 0.83 -5.54 3.78
N ILE A 27 -0.04 -5.21 4.73
CA ILE A 27 0.34 -4.59 6.01
C ILE A 27 0.60 -5.68 7.06
N ILE A 28 1.73 -5.57 7.76
CA ILE A 28 2.13 -6.49 8.83
C ILE A 28 2.24 -5.70 10.14
N ILE A 29 1.46 -6.08 11.15
CA ILE A 29 1.50 -5.48 12.49
C ILE A 29 2.07 -6.51 13.46
N ARG A 30 3.13 -6.14 14.18
CA ARG A 30 3.78 -7.02 15.14
C ARG A 30 4.21 -6.28 16.39
N LEU A 31 4.17 -6.99 17.53
CA LEU A 31 4.59 -6.47 18.83
C LEU A 31 6.03 -6.89 19.08
N GLU A 32 6.92 -5.91 19.19
CA GLU A 32 8.32 -6.13 19.52
C GLU A 32 8.61 -5.66 20.94
N THR A 33 9.51 -6.39 21.61
CA THR A 33 10.03 -5.96 22.90
C THR A 33 11.29 -5.14 22.65
N ARG A 34 11.21 -3.83 22.82
CA ARG A 34 12.33 -2.88 22.68
C ARG A 34 13.16 -2.82 23.96
N ARG A 35 14.21 -1.98 23.95
CA ARG A 35 15.08 -1.73 25.11
C ARG A 35 14.26 -1.48 26.38
N PHE A 36 14.79 -1.94 27.51
CA PHE A 36 14.13 -1.87 28.83
C PHE A 36 12.80 -2.63 28.93
N LYS A 37 12.64 -3.73 28.18
CA LYS A 37 11.42 -4.55 28.15
C LYS A 37 10.15 -3.77 27.80
N LYS A 38 10.29 -2.63 27.12
CA LYS A 38 9.13 -1.84 26.68
C LYS A 38 8.52 -2.50 25.46
N LYS A 39 7.20 -2.65 25.46
CA LYS A 39 6.46 -3.13 24.28
C LYS A 39 6.37 -1.98 23.26
N GLY A 40 6.76 -2.25 22.02
CA GLY A 40 6.56 -1.37 20.88
C GLY A 40 5.76 -2.10 19.81
N THR A 41 4.89 -1.37 19.12
CA THR A 41 4.18 -1.89 17.94
C THR A 41 4.95 -1.47 16.71
N MET A 42 5.29 -2.44 15.86
CA MET A 42 5.92 -2.22 14.57
C MET A 42 4.87 -2.47 13.48
N ILE A 43 4.71 -1.50 12.59
CA ILE A 43 3.79 -1.57 11.45
C ILE A 43 4.64 -1.48 10.19
N GLU A 44 4.54 -2.49 9.33
CA GLU A 44 5.27 -2.61 8.07
C GLU A 44 4.31 -2.76 6.90
N GLY A 45 4.77 -2.41 5.70
CA GLY A 45 3.96 -2.54 4.48
C GLY A 45 3.07 -1.34 4.15
N LEU A 46 3.30 -0.21 4.81
CA LEU A 46 2.73 1.07 4.39
C LEU A 46 3.57 1.65 3.25
N ASP A 47 2.95 1.87 2.09
CA ASP A 47 3.62 2.45 0.93
C ASP A 47 3.77 3.98 1.12
N PRO A 48 4.99 4.52 1.24
CA PRO A 48 5.22 5.92 1.59
C PRO A 48 4.80 6.91 0.50
N LYS A 49 4.54 6.42 -0.72
CA LYS A 49 4.05 7.26 -1.83
C LYS A 49 2.54 7.48 -1.81
N LEU A 50 1.80 6.56 -1.19
CA LEU A 50 0.34 6.59 -1.11
C LEU A 50 -0.14 7.10 0.24
N ASN A 51 0.58 6.75 1.31
CA ASN A 51 0.20 7.07 2.68
C ASN A 51 1.23 8.04 3.28
N ASN A 52 0.75 9.17 3.78
CA ASN A 52 1.59 10.12 4.50
C ASN A 52 1.91 9.58 5.90
N LEU A 53 3.14 9.07 6.08
CA LEU A 53 3.59 8.50 7.35
C LEU A 53 3.64 9.54 8.48
N GLU A 54 3.79 10.83 8.17
CA GLU A 54 3.93 11.90 9.19
C GLU A 54 2.63 12.16 9.96
N THR A 55 1.47 11.89 9.33
CA THR A 55 0.16 12.03 9.98
C THR A 55 -0.28 10.76 10.74
N VAL A 56 0.41 9.65 10.54
CA VAL A 56 0.04 8.33 11.09
C VAL A 56 0.93 7.91 12.27
N ALA A 57 2.15 8.45 12.37
CA ALA A 57 3.11 8.21 13.44
C ALA A 57 2.95 9.19 14.61
#